data_AF-A0A1G1PEA1-F1
#
_entry.id   AF-A0A1G1PEA1-F1
#
_cell.length_a   1.000
_cell.length_b   1.000
_cell.length_c   1.000
_cell.angle_alpha   90.00
_cell.angle_beta   90.00
_cell.angle_gamma   90.00
#
_symmetry.space_group_name_H-M   'P 1'
#
loop_
_entity.id
_entity.type
_entity.pdbx_description
1 polymer ?
#
loop_
_entity_poly.entity_id
_entity_poly.type
_entity_poly.pdbx_seq_one_letter_code
_entity_poly.pdbx_strand_id
1 'polypeptide(L)'
;MNRLDKTLRTRVVTALVEGNSIRATCRMTGVAKGTVLRLLADIGRACAQYQDKTLRNLPCKRIQCDEIWSFCYAKEKNVPKNKRGKFGYGNVWTWTAICADTKLVPSWLVAERNLTAATAFMQDVASRLRHRVQLTTDGFRPYLEAVEGAFGSEVDYSMLVKIYGNDPTPQEVRYSPAVCLAAQGVRIQGNPDPKYVSTSFAERQNLTMRMNMRRFTRLTNAFSKKVQNLEAAVALHFMYYNFCRIHQSLRITPAMAAGVAKRPWSVEDVVGLLELKNLQSN
;
A
#
# COMPACT_ATOMS: atom_id res chain seq x y z
N MET A 1 -14.99 -20.28 21.85
CA MET A 1 -15.43 -19.42 20.72
C MET A 1 -15.22 -20.21 19.43
N ASN A 2 -16.28 -20.54 18.69
CA ASN A 2 -16.15 -21.36 17.47
C ASN A 2 -15.34 -20.62 16.41
N ARG A 3 -14.12 -21.12 16.15
CA ARG A 3 -13.23 -20.61 15.10
C ARG A 3 -13.66 -21.26 13.79
N LEU A 4 -13.74 -20.47 12.71
CA LEU A 4 -13.98 -21.03 11.38
C LEU A 4 -12.88 -22.05 11.05
N ASP A 5 -13.24 -23.14 10.40
CA ASP A 5 -12.26 -24.09 9.87
C ASP A 5 -11.29 -23.37 8.90
N LYS A 6 -10.13 -23.98 8.68
CA LYS A 6 -9.04 -23.38 7.89
C LYS A 6 -9.45 -23.18 6.43
N THR A 7 -10.22 -24.09 5.87
CA THR A 7 -10.72 -24.04 4.48
C THR A 7 -11.63 -22.83 4.27
N LEU A 8 -12.58 -22.61 5.17
CA LEU A 8 -13.51 -21.49 5.12
C LEU A 8 -12.81 -20.16 5.38
N ARG A 9 -11.84 -20.10 6.30
CA ARG A 9 -10.96 -18.93 6.47
C ARG A 9 -10.22 -18.61 5.17
N THR A 10 -9.65 -19.61 4.52
CA THR A 10 -8.92 -19.46 3.25
C THR A 10 -9.84 -18.94 2.14
N ARG A 11 -11.06 -19.46 2.02
CA ARG A 11 -12.06 -18.94 1.06
C ARG A 11 -12.43 -17.49 1.33
N VAL A 12 -12.64 -17.12 2.59
CA VAL A 12 -12.93 -15.72 2.98
C VAL A 12 -11.77 -14.81 2.60
N VAL A 13 -10.53 -15.17 2.97
CA VAL A 13 -9.34 -14.36 2.67
C VAL A 13 -9.13 -14.26 1.15
N THR A 14 -9.31 -15.35 0.41
CA THR A 14 -9.21 -15.37 -1.06
C THR A 14 -10.18 -14.35 -1.68
N ALA A 15 -11.45 -14.35 -1.26
CA ALA A 15 -12.42 -13.37 -1.76
C ALA A 15 -11.97 -11.92 -1.47
N LEU A 16 -11.40 -11.65 -0.29
CA LEU A 16 -10.99 -10.31 0.11
C LEU A 16 -9.79 -9.79 -0.69
N VAL A 17 -8.81 -10.65 -1.00
CA VAL A 17 -7.61 -10.26 -1.79
C VAL A 17 -7.92 -10.11 -3.28
N GLU A 18 -8.98 -10.78 -3.76
CA GLU A 18 -9.54 -10.63 -5.11
C GLU A 18 -10.55 -9.46 -5.22
N GLY A 19 -10.47 -8.48 -4.31
CA GLY A 19 -11.26 -7.24 -4.44
C GLY A 19 -12.73 -7.34 -4.08
N ASN A 20 -13.19 -8.41 -3.42
CA ASN A 20 -14.58 -8.48 -2.97
C ASN A 20 -14.84 -7.59 -1.75
N SER A 21 -16.04 -6.99 -1.70
CA SER A 21 -16.51 -6.28 -0.50
C SER A 21 -16.85 -7.27 0.62
N ILE A 22 -16.79 -6.82 1.87
CA ILE A 22 -17.21 -7.64 3.04
C ILE A 22 -18.60 -8.27 2.83
N ARG A 23 -19.56 -7.52 2.28
CA ARG A 23 -20.92 -8.04 2.03
C ARG A 23 -20.96 -9.06 0.90
N ALA A 24 -20.18 -8.87 -0.15
CA ALA A 24 -20.05 -9.86 -1.22
C ALA A 24 -19.42 -11.15 -0.69
N THR A 25 -18.33 -11.02 0.08
CA THR A 25 -17.68 -12.16 0.76
C THR A 25 -18.65 -12.91 1.66
N CYS A 26 -19.48 -12.22 2.45
CA CYS A 26 -20.51 -12.87 3.26
C CYS A 26 -21.49 -13.69 2.42
N ARG A 27 -22.00 -13.15 1.31
CA ARG A 27 -22.93 -13.87 0.43
C ARG A 27 -22.28 -15.09 -0.25
N MET A 28 -21.03 -14.95 -0.70
CA MET A 28 -20.31 -16.03 -1.39
C MET A 28 -19.90 -17.18 -0.46
N THR A 29 -19.67 -16.88 0.82
CA THR A 29 -19.10 -17.85 1.77
C THR A 29 -20.10 -18.30 2.84
N GLY A 30 -21.25 -17.65 2.96
CA GLY A 30 -22.20 -17.88 4.06
C GLY A 30 -21.74 -17.33 5.42
N VAL A 31 -20.54 -16.74 5.50
CA VAL A 31 -19.96 -16.31 6.78
C VAL A 31 -20.57 -14.98 7.22
N ALA A 32 -20.97 -14.91 8.49
CA ALA A 32 -21.50 -13.70 9.10
C ALA A 32 -20.52 -12.51 9.02
N LYS A 33 -21.05 -11.30 8.78
CA LYS A 33 -20.27 -10.07 8.63
C LYS A 33 -19.31 -9.80 9.78
N GLY A 34 -19.75 -10.01 11.01
CA GLY A 34 -18.92 -9.81 12.21
C GLY A 34 -17.69 -10.73 12.21
N THR A 35 -17.88 -11.98 11.76
CA THR A 35 -16.82 -12.99 11.67
C THR A 35 -15.82 -12.66 10.56
N VAL A 36 -16.29 -12.23 9.37
CA VAL A 36 -15.39 -11.77 8.29
C VAL A 36 -14.55 -10.58 8.74
N LEU A 37 -15.15 -9.59 9.41
CA LEU A 37 -14.43 -8.42 9.90
C LEU A 37 -13.41 -8.77 10.98
N ARG A 38 -13.74 -9.68 11.90
CA ARG A 38 -12.81 -10.15 12.93
C ARG A 38 -11.63 -10.90 12.32
N LEU A 39 -11.92 -11.83 11.38
CA LEU A 39 -10.88 -12.53 10.65
C LEU A 39 -9.95 -11.56 9.91
N LEU A 40 -10.51 -10.55 9.24
CA LEU A 40 -9.72 -9.52 8.55
C LEU A 40 -8.82 -8.74 9.52
N ALA A 41 -9.35 -8.34 10.67
CA ALA A 41 -8.57 -7.61 11.67
C ALA A 41 -7.41 -8.48 12.22
N ASP A 42 -7.68 -9.74 12.55
CA ASP A 42 -6.68 -10.64 13.09
C ASP A 42 -5.61 -11.00 12.07
N ILE A 43 -6.02 -11.35 10.84
CA ILE A 43 -5.07 -11.69 9.76
C ILE A 43 -4.27 -10.46 9.33
N GLY A 44 -4.89 -9.29 9.26
CA GLY A 44 -4.22 -8.04 8.92
C GLY A 44 -3.12 -7.70 9.92
N ARG A 45 -3.39 -7.86 11.22
CA ARG A 45 -2.37 -7.69 12.27
C ARG A 45 -1.22 -8.67 12.11
N ALA A 46 -1.51 -9.95 11.86
CA ALA A 46 -0.48 -10.96 11.65
C ALA A 46 0.36 -10.68 10.38
N CYS A 47 -0.29 -10.23 9.29
CA CYS A 47 0.37 -9.82 8.06
C CYS A 47 1.30 -8.62 8.26
N ALA A 48 0.86 -7.61 9.03
CA ALA A 48 1.68 -6.44 9.34
C ALA A 48 2.93 -6.83 10.15
N GLN A 49 2.74 -7.64 11.21
CA GLN A 49 3.84 -8.13 12.06
C GLN A 49 4.86 -8.98 11.27
N TYR A 50 4.37 -9.88 10.42
CA TYR A 50 5.25 -10.73 9.61
C TYR A 50 6.07 -9.90 8.61
N GLN A 51 5.42 -8.98 7.88
CA GLN A 51 6.10 -8.11 6.92
C GLN A 51 7.12 -7.20 7.61
N ASP A 52 6.77 -6.65 8.78
CA ASP A 52 7.67 -5.80 9.55
C ASP A 52 8.98 -6.51 9.92
N LYS A 53 8.86 -7.75 10.43
CA LYS A 53 10.01 -8.59 10.80
C LYS A 53 10.82 -9.07 9.59
N THR A 54 10.15 -9.39 8.49
CA THR A 54 10.74 -10.16 7.38
C THR A 54 11.31 -9.27 6.26
N LEU A 55 10.71 -8.11 6.01
CA LEU A 55 11.13 -7.19 4.95
C LEU A 55 12.25 -6.28 5.46
N ARG A 56 13.43 -6.87 5.70
CA ARG A 56 14.64 -6.21 6.24
C ARG A 56 15.85 -6.55 5.40
N ASN A 57 16.89 -5.70 5.44
CA ASN A 57 18.16 -5.89 4.72
C ASN A 57 17.96 -6.16 3.22
N LEU A 58 17.01 -5.45 2.60
CA LEU A 58 16.55 -5.69 1.25
C LEU A 58 17.56 -5.18 0.20
N PRO A 59 17.78 -5.91 -0.91
CA PRO A 59 18.78 -5.58 -1.93
C PRO A 59 18.25 -4.59 -2.99
N CYS A 60 17.27 -3.75 -2.63
CA CYS A 60 16.65 -2.83 -3.57
C CYS A 60 17.69 -1.78 -4.02
N LYS A 61 17.70 -1.42 -5.31
CA LYS A 61 18.58 -0.36 -5.83
C LYS A 61 17.80 0.90 -6.18
N ARG A 62 16.57 0.72 -6.65
CA ARG A 62 15.68 1.81 -7.08
C ARG A 62 14.36 1.73 -6.33
N ILE A 63 14.01 2.80 -5.62
CA ILE A 63 12.76 2.93 -4.87
C ILE A 63 11.92 4.06 -5.47
N GLN A 64 10.62 3.81 -5.63
CA GLN A 64 9.64 4.84 -5.94
C GLN A 64 8.64 4.93 -4.80
N CYS A 65 8.28 6.16 -4.42
CA CYS A 65 7.31 6.41 -3.36
C CYS A 65 6.16 7.28 -3.89
N ASP A 66 4.95 6.99 -3.42
CA ASP A 66 3.74 7.74 -3.75
C ASP A 66 2.69 7.54 -2.65
N GLU A 67 1.68 8.41 -2.62
CA GLU A 67 0.51 8.25 -1.77
C GLU A 67 -0.77 8.03 -2.57
N ILE A 68 -1.57 7.08 -2.13
CA ILE A 68 -2.91 6.85 -2.68
C ILE A 68 -3.99 7.25 -1.69
N TRP A 69 -4.89 8.10 -2.18
CA TRP A 69 -6.06 8.55 -1.43
C TRP A 69 -7.13 7.46 -1.30
N SER A 70 -7.70 7.36 -0.10
CA SER A 70 -8.98 6.73 0.20
C SER A 70 -9.73 7.61 1.22
N PHE A 71 -10.87 7.13 1.70
CA PHE A 71 -11.59 7.77 2.79
C PHE A 71 -12.17 6.75 3.77
N CYS A 72 -12.27 7.14 5.03
CA CYS A 72 -12.88 6.36 6.08
C CYS A 72 -14.13 7.06 6.63
N TYR A 73 -15.13 6.27 7.02
CA TYR A 73 -16.42 6.70 7.58
C TYR A 73 -17.32 7.50 6.63
N ALA A 74 -16.84 8.61 6.07
CA ALA A 74 -17.51 9.46 5.09
C ALA A 74 -16.46 10.21 4.27
N LYS A 75 -16.86 10.75 3.11
CA LYS A 75 -16.00 11.70 2.38
C LYS A 75 -15.79 12.97 3.21
N GLU A 76 -14.67 13.64 3.05
CA GLU A 76 -14.27 14.82 3.85
C GLU A 76 -15.39 15.84 4.04
N LYS A 77 -16.03 16.27 2.94
CA LYS A 77 -17.12 17.25 2.97
C LYS A 77 -18.33 16.84 3.83
N ASN A 78 -18.51 15.54 4.08
CA ASN A 78 -19.62 14.97 4.84
C ASN A 78 -19.21 14.56 6.27
N VAL A 79 -17.98 14.84 6.70
CA VAL A 79 -17.53 14.52 8.06
C VAL A 79 -18.25 15.43 9.08
N PRO A 80 -18.96 14.86 10.08
CA PRO A 80 -19.63 15.64 11.12
C PRO A 80 -18.67 16.51 11.93
N LYS A 81 -19.12 17.67 12.40
CA LYS A 81 -18.29 18.65 13.12
C LYS A 81 -17.48 18.04 14.27
N ASN A 82 -18.07 17.14 15.06
CA ASN A 82 -17.42 16.47 16.20
C ASN A 82 -16.33 15.43 15.84
N LYS A 83 -16.16 15.15 14.54
CA LYS A 83 -15.18 14.19 13.99
C LYS A 83 -14.16 14.83 13.03
N ARG A 84 -14.33 16.10 12.67
CA ARG A 84 -13.38 16.81 11.78
C ARG A 84 -12.00 16.91 12.45
N GLY A 85 -10.95 16.76 11.64
CA GLY A 85 -9.56 16.80 12.11
C GLY A 85 -9.13 15.59 12.95
N LYS A 86 -9.99 14.58 13.14
CA LYS A 86 -9.62 13.33 13.82
C LYS A 86 -9.20 12.30 12.78
N PHE A 87 -7.99 11.77 12.91
CA PHE A 87 -7.51 10.71 12.04
C PHE A 87 -8.49 9.52 11.98
N GLY A 88 -8.69 9.00 10.77
CA GLY A 88 -9.62 7.90 10.51
C GLY A 88 -11.06 8.31 10.18
N TYR A 89 -11.34 9.61 10.08
CA TYR A 89 -12.58 10.16 9.53
C TYR A 89 -12.27 11.09 8.37
N GLY A 90 -12.95 10.90 7.23
CA GLY A 90 -12.68 11.71 6.04
C GLY A 90 -11.53 11.13 5.23
N ASN A 91 -10.65 12.01 4.73
CA ASN A 91 -9.51 11.65 3.91
C ASN A 91 -8.49 10.80 4.70
N VAL A 92 -8.07 9.69 4.10
CA VAL A 92 -6.99 8.84 4.64
C VAL A 92 -6.09 8.44 3.49
N TRP A 93 -4.79 8.47 3.69
CA TRP A 93 -3.80 8.19 2.66
C TRP A 93 -3.04 6.91 2.98
N THR A 94 -2.70 6.16 1.94
CA THR A 94 -1.74 5.06 2.06
C THR A 94 -0.48 5.45 1.31
N TRP A 95 0.59 5.65 2.07
CA TRP A 95 1.94 5.88 1.59
C TRP A 95 2.54 4.52 1.22
N THR A 96 3.22 4.44 0.09
CA THR A 96 3.76 3.18 -0.42
C THR A 96 5.14 3.38 -1.02
N ALA A 97 6.03 2.44 -0.77
CA ALA A 97 7.33 2.36 -1.42
C ALA A 97 7.34 1.10 -2.30
N ILE A 98 7.88 1.18 -3.50
CA ILE A 98 8.06 0.03 -4.38
C ILE A 98 9.49 -0.02 -4.92
N CYS A 99 10.09 -1.21 -4.88
CA CYS A 99 11.36 -1.48 -5.52
C CYS A 99 11.14 -1.70 -7.02
N ALA A 100 11.73 -0.85 -7.86
CA ALA A 100 11.61 -0.98 -9.30
C ALA A 100 12.32 -2.24 -9.84
N ASP A 101 13.28 -2.81 -9.11
CA ASP A 101 14.04 -3.98 -9.54
C ASP A 101 13.23 -5.27 -9.34
N THR A 102 12.72 -5.46 -8.12
CA THR A 102 12.07 -6.71 -7.67
C THR A 102 10.55 -6.60 -7.64
N LYS A 103 9.99 -5.41 -7.90
CA LYS A 103 8.57 -5.06 -7.72
C LYS A 103 8.06 -5.23 -6.29
N LEU A 104 8.94 -5.51 -5.33
CA LEU A 104 8.58 -5.67 -3.93
C LEU A 104 8.10 -4.33 -3.38
N VAL A 105 7.05 -4.35 -2.56
CA VAL A 105 6.66 -3.22 -1.73
C VAL A 105 7.32 -3.40 -0.36
N PRO A 106 8.47 -2.75 -0.07
CA PRO A 106 9.16 -2.90 1.21
C PRO A 106 8.40 -2.30 2.39
N SER A 107 7.72 -1.18 2.18
CA SER A 107 7.05 -0.42 3.24
C SER A 107 5.75 0.22 2.73
N TRP A 108 4.82 0.39 3.65
CA TRP A 108 3.57 1.12 3.47
C TRP A 108 3.10 1.70 4.80
N LEU A 109 2.38 2.82 4.77
CA LEU A 109 1.83 3.47 5.95
C LEU A 109 0.43 4.01 5.66
N VAL A 110 -0.55 3.70 6.51
CA VAL A 110 -1.87 4.34 6.48
C VAL A 110 -1.85 5.51 7.45
N ALA A 111 -1.92 6.73 6.94
CA ALA A 111 -1.76 7.94 7.75
C ALA A 111 -2.43 9.16 7.09
N GLU A 112 -2.29 10.32 7.74
CA GLU A 112 -2.58 11.61 7.13
C GLU A 112 -1.57 11.93 6.01
N ARG A 113 -1.88 12.93 5.17
CA ARG A 113 -0.96 13.42 4.13
C ARG A 113 -0.26 14.69 4.60
N ASN A 114 0.68 14.52 5.53
CA ASN A 114 1.46 15.59 6.14
C ASN A 114 2.92 15.16 6.35
N LEU A 115 3.74 16.10 6.85
CA LEU A 115 5.15 15.90 7.12
C LEU A 115 5.40 14.81 8.16
N THR A 116 4.64 14.77 9.27
CA THR A 116 4.79 13.74 10.30
C THR A 116 4.66 12.33 9.72
N ALA A 117 3.67 12.11 8.85
CA ALA A 117 3.48 10.83 8.17
C ALA A 117 4.60 10.55 7.17
N ALA A 118 5.03 11.55 6.39
CA ALA A 118 6.14 11.42 5.44
C ALA A 118 7.43 10.99 6.16
N THR A 119 7.76 11.62 7.28
CA THR A 119 8.95 11.34 8.09
C THR A 119 8.91 9.91 8.65
N ALA A 120 7.80 9.52 9.29
CA ALA A 120 7.65 8.16 9.81
C ALA A 120 7.75 7.10 8.70
N PHE A 121 7.15 7.37 7.54
CA PHE A 121 7.20 6.48 6.39
C PHE A 121 8.62 6.37 5.80
N MET A 122 9.32 7.48 5.58
CA MET A 122 10.69 7.46 5.03
C MET A 122 11.68 6.80 5.98
N GLN A 123 11.55 7.01 7.29
CA GLN A 123 12.36 6.32 8.30
C GLN A 123 12.15 4.80 8.24
N ASP A 124 10.90 4.34 8.13
CA ASP A 124 10.62 2.92 7.97
C ASP A 124 11.20 2.38 6.65
N VAL A 125 11.04 3.10 5.53
CA VAL A 125 11.66 2.74 4.25
C VAL A 125 13.17 2.58 4.40
N ALA A 126 13.87 3.59 4.91
CA ALA A 126 15.33 3.55 5.11
C ALA A 126 15.76 2.35 5.97
N SER A 127 15.05 2.08 7.06
CA SER A 127 15.34 0.98 7.99
C SER A 127 15.19 -0.44 7.40
N ARG A 128 14.63 -0.57 6.20
CA ARG A 128 14.42 -1.86 5.51
C ARG A 128 15.45 -2.13 4.42
N LEU A 129 16.16 -1.10 3.98
CA LEU A 129 17.10 -1.18 2.86
C LEU A 129 18.51 -1.49 3.36
N ARG A 130 19.24 -2.30 2.60
CA ARG A 130 20.61 -2.71 2.97
C ARG A 130 21.66 -1.67 2.58
N HIS A 131 21.42 -0.96 1.48
CA HIS A 131 22.42 -0.12 0.82
C HIS A 131 21.78 1.21 0.40
N ARG A 132 22.65 2.16 0.05
CA ARG A 132 22.28 3.38 -0.66
C ARG A 132 21.43 3.04 -1.90
N VAL A 133 20.38 3.81 -2.13
CA VAL A 133 19.45 3.62 -3.25
C VAL A 133 19.25 4.91 -4.03
N GLN A 134 18.80 4.76 -5.27
CA GLN A 134 18.14 5.84 -5.99
C GLN A 134 16.65 5.87 -5.61
N LEU A 135 16.18 7.02 -5.11
CA LEU A 135 14.80 7.23 -4.69
C LEU A 135 14.12 8.27 -5.58
N THR A 136 12.88 8.00 -5.99
CA THR A 136 12.05 8.96 -6.71
C THR A 136 10.67 9.09 -6.07
N THR A 137 10.23 10.32 -5.80
CA THR A 137 8.86 10.62 -5.36
C THR A 137 8.17 11.54 -6.37
N ASP A 138 6.89 11.82 -6.15
CA ASP A 138 6.24 12.96 -6.79
C ASP A 138 6.73 14.30 -6.19
N GLY A 139 6.18 15.41 -6.68
CA GLY A 139 6.51 16.76 -6.21
C GLY A 139 5.93 17.14 -4.84
N PHE A 140 5.55 16.18 -3.98
CA PHE A 140 4.98 16.50 -2.67
C PHE A 140 6.06 16.98 -1.70
N ARG A 141 6.05 18.30 -1.42
CA ARG A 141 7.09 19.01 -0.64
C ARG A 141 7.54 18.33 0.66
N PRO A 142 6.67 17.70 1.49
CA PRO A 142 7.12 17.06 2.73
C PRO A 142 8.16 15.95 2.54
N TYR A 143 8.29 15.35 1.35
CA TYR A 143 9.38 14.41 1.09
C TYR A 143 10.77 15.04 1.14
N LEU A 144 10.91 16.35 0.90
CA LEU A 144 12.23 17.00 0.95
C LEU A 144 12.87 16.82 2.33
N GLU A 145 12.13 17.16 3.39
CA GLU A 145 12.58 17.04 4.77
C GLU A 145 12.57 15.57 5.24
N ALA A 146 11.54 14.80 4.89
CA ALA A 146 11.42 13.42 5.33
C ALA A 146 12.53 12.51 4.76
N VAL A 147 12.95 12.72 3.50
CA VAL A 147 14.02 11.94 2.88
C VAL A 147 15.37 12.33 3.48
N GLU A 148 15.65 13.63 3.63
CA GLU A 148 16.88 14.12 4.26
C GLU A 148 17.01 13.57 5.70
N GLY A 149 15.93 13.65 6.50
CA GLY A 149 15.93 13.16 7.87
C GLY A 149 16.07 11.63 8.00
N ALA A 150 15.65 10.85 7.00
CA ALA A 150 15.73 9.40 7.04
C ALA A 150 17.04 8.83 6.47
N PHE A 151 17.59 9.46 5.43
CA PHE A 151 18.75 8.94 4.70
C PHE A 151 20.02 9.77 4.88
N GLY A 152 19.92 11.01 5.38
CA GLY A 152 21.06 11.95 5.38
C GLY A 152 21.62 12.09 3.96
N SER A 153 22.94 11.94 3.79
CA SER A 153 23.62 11.94 2.49
C SER A 153 23.51 10.63 1.72
N GLU A 154 23.00 9.56 2.32
CA GLU A 154 23.07 8.18 1.82
C GLU A 154 21.92 7.79 0.90
N VAL A 155 21.53 8.71 0.01
CA VAL A 155 20.50 8.50 -1.02
C VAL A 155 20.77 9.34 -2.27
N ASP A 156 20.40 8.78 -3.42
CA ASP A 156 20.36 9.51 -4.69
C ASP A 156 18.91 9.88 -4.99
N TYR A 157 18.50 11.08 -4.57
CA TYR A 157 17.10 11.47 -4.50
C TYR A 157 16.71 12.45 -5.62
N SER A 158 15.58 12.17 -6.23
CA SER A 158 14.94 12.97 -7.27
C SER A 158 13.42 13.08 -7.03
N MET A 159 12.84 14.21 -7.42
CA MET A 159 11.38 14.34 -7.54
C MET A 159 10.99 14.33 -9.01
N LEU A 160 9.89 13.66 -9.35
CA LEU A 160 9.24 13.81 -10.65
C LEU A 160 8.04 14.74 -10.50
N VAL A 161 8.22 16.01 -10.87
CA VAL A 161 7.19 17.04 -10.78
C VAL A 161 6.30 16.95 -12.03
N LYS A 162 5.04 16.60 -11.85
CA LYS A 162 4.04 16.54 -12.93
C LYS A 162 3.24 17.82 -13.00
N ILE A 163 3.17 18.39 -14.20
CA ILE A 163 2.39 19.59 -14.49
C ILE A 163 1.09 19.12 -15.15
N TYR A 164 -0.03 19.34 -14.45
CA TYR A 164 -1.35 19.02 -14.94
C TYR A 164 -2.05 20.30 -15.42
N GLY A 165 -2.86 20.18 -16.47
CA GLY A 165 -3.70 21.26 -16.97
C GLY A 165 -5.05 20.75 -17.46
N ASN A 166 -5.90 21.71 -17.81
CA ASN A 166 -7.19 21.41 -18.42
C ASN A 166 -7.02 21.17 -19.92
N ASP A 167 -7.79 20.24 -20.45
CA ASP A 167 -7.95 20.07 -21.89
C ASP A 167 -8.72 21.30 -22.43
N PRO A 168 -8.20 22.03 -23.45
CA PRO A 168 -8.90 23.18 -24.03
C PRO A 168 -10.18 22.79 -24.80
N THR A 169 -10.40 21.49 -25.04
CA THR A 169 -11.54 21.00 -25.81
C THR A 169 -12.77 20.77 -24.91
N PRO A 170 -13.97 21.30 -25.22
CA PRO A 170 -15.17 21.12 -24.41
C PRO A 170 -15.76 19.72 -24.66
N GLN A 171 -15.14 18.69 -24.09
CA GLN A 171 -15.70 17.34 -24.03
C GLN A 171 -16.32 17.09 -22.66
N GLU A 172 -17.19 16.08 -22.55
CA GLU A 172 -17.81 15.65 -21.28
C GLU A 172 -16.75 15.11 -20.29
N VAL A 173 -15.99 16.01 -19.65
CA VAL A 173 -14.84 15.71 -18.77
C VAL A 173 -15.20 15.29 -17.35
N ARG A 174 -16.48 15.04 -17.03
CA ARG A 174 -16.93 14.91 -15.62
C ARG A 174 -16.20 13.82 -14.84
N TYR A 175 -15.68 12.79 -15.51
CA TYR A 175 -14.98 11.66 -14.88
C TYR A 175 -13.57 11.39 -15.41
N SER A 176 -13.07 12.24 -16.32
CA SER A 176 -11.71 12.11 -16.85
C SER A 176 -10.68 12.74 -15.89
N PRO A 177 -9.52 12.11 -15.69
CA PRO A 177 -8.42 12.75 -14.95
C PRO A 177 -7.90 13.97 -15.70
N ALA A 178 -7.27 14.91 -14.99
CA ALA A 178 -6.56 16.03 -15.60
C ALA A 178 -5.46 15.53 -16.53
N VAL A 179 -5.20 16.27 -17.61
CA VAL A 179 -4.17 15.91 -18.59
C VAL A 179 -2.80 16.27 -18.01
N CYS A 180 -1.88 15.30 -18.03
CA CYS A 180 -0.48 15.54 -17.68
C CYS A 180 0.21 16.22 -18.86
N LEU A 181 0.46 17.53 -18.76
CA LEU A 181 1.06 18.34 -19.82
C LEU A 181 2.57 18.13 -19.92
N ALA A 182 3.23 17.94 -18.77
CA ALA A 182 4.66 17.71 -18.70
C ALA A 182 5.03 16.96 -17.41
N ALA A 183 6.19 16.32 -17.42
CA ALA A 183 6.82 15.76 -16.22
C ALA A 183 8.29 16.17 -16.23
N GLN A 184 8.75 16.79 -15.15
CA GLN A 184 10.12 17.27 -15.00
C GLN A 184 10.80 16.53 -13.84
N GLY A 185 11.91 15.86 -14.14
CA GLY A 185 12.79 15.30 -13.13
C GLY A 185 13.64 16.40 -12.49
N VAL A 186 13.56 16.53 -11.18
CA VAL A 186 14.36 17.47 -10.39
C VAL A 186 15.29 16.66 -9.50
N ARG A 187 16.61 16.81 -9.69
CA ARG A 187 17.61 16.26 -8.77
C ARG A 187 17.56 17.05 -7.47
N ILE A 188 17.39 16.35 -6.35
CA ILE A 188 17.38 16.95 -5.01
C ILE A 188 18.71 16.68 -4.31
N GLN A 189 19.19 15.43 -4.31
CA GLN A 189 20.37 15.04 -3.56
C GLN A 189 21.11 13.87 -4.22
N GLY A 190 22.42 13.75 -3.94
CA GLY A 190 23.24 12.66 -4.45
C GLY A 190 23.47 12.76 -5.96
N ASN A 191 23.65 11.64 -6.63
CA ASN A 191 23.88 11.56 -8.08
C ASN A 191 22.89 10.58 -8.75
N PRO A 192 21.58 10.89 -8.77
CA PRO A 192 20.59 10.02 -9.38
C PRO A 192 20.80 9.94 -10.88
N ASP A 193 20.72 8.73 -11.45
CA ASP A 193 20.74 8.55 -12.90
C ASP A 193 19.42 9.08 -13.49
N PRO A 194 19.45 10.11 -14.35
CA PRO A 194 18.26 10.71 -14.96
C PRO A 194 17.36 9.68 -15.68
N LYS A 195 17.93 8.60 -16.21
CA LYS A 195 17.18 7.53 -16.91
C LYS A 195 16.17 6.82 -16.01
N TYR A 196 16.42 6.79 -14.70
CA TYR A 196 15.56 6.07 -13.74
C TYR A 196 14.66 6.99 -12.92
N VAL A 197 14.69 8.31 -13.15
CA VAL A 197 13.79 9.26 -12.51
C VAL A 197 12.39 9.11 -13.08
N SER A 198 11.56 8.30 -12.42
CA SER A 198 10.14 8.09 -12.76
C SER A 198 9.33 7.66 -11.55
N THR A 199 8.01 7.71 -11.67
CA THR A 199 7.04 7.23 -10.67
C THR A 199 6.14 6.12 -11.22
N SER A 200 6.44 5.60 -12.41
CA SER A 200 5.57 4.68 -13.14
C SER A 200 5.32 3.35 -12.42
N PHE A 201 6.27 2.84 -11.64
CA PHE A 201 6.06 1.63 -10.85
C PHE A 201 5.15 1.89 -9.66
N ALA A 202 5.29 3.04 -8.98
CA ALA A 202 4.39 3.44 -7.91
C ALA A 202 2.96 3.66 -8.45
N GLU A 203 2.81 4.31 -9.60
CA GLU A 203 1.50 4.50 -10.25
C GLU A 203 0.84 3.17 -10.65
N ARG A 204 1.63 2.22 -11.18
CA ARG A 204 1.14 0.88 -11.53
C ARG A 204 0.74 0.08 -10.28
N GLN A 205 1.46 0.27 -9.19
CA GLN A 205 1.14 -0.30 -7.89
C GLN A 205 -0.17 0.31 -7.35
N ASN A 206 -0.36 1.63 -7.47
CA ASN A 206 -1.58 2.31 -7.08
C ASN A 206 -2.79 1.81 -7.87
N LEU A 207 -2.64 1.57 -9.18
CA LEU A 207 -3.66 0.90 -9.97
C LEU A 207 -3.95 -0.52 -9.44
N THR A 208 -2.92 -1.29 -9.10
CA THR A 208 -3.08 -2.64 -8.55
C THR A 208 -3.87 -2.65 -7.25
N MET A 209 -3.63 -1.70 -6.34
CA MET A 209 -4.43 -1.53 -5.12
C MET A 209 -5.89 -1.25 -5.46
N ARG A 210 -6.17 -0.35 -6.41
CA ARG A 210 -7.54 0.00 -6.81
C ARG A 210 -8.32 -1.18 -7.40
N MET A 211 -7.63 -2.05 -8.14
CA MET A 211 -8.24 -3.23 -8.77
C MET A 211 -8.51 -4.34 -7.75
N ASN A 212 -7.60 -4.54 -6.80
CA ASN A 212 -7.67 -5.68 -5.87
C ASN A 212 -8.26 -5.34 -4.51
N MET A 213 -8.59 -4.07 -4.25
CA MET A 213 -9.14 -3.62 -2.98
C MET A 213 -10.37 -2.76 -3.22
N ARG A 214 -11.55 -3.31 -2.93
CA ARG A 214 -12.84 -2.63 -3.18
C ARG A 214 -12.92 -1.23 -2.57
N ARG A 215 -12.25 -1.00 -1.43
CA ARG A 215 -12.25 0.28 -0.69
C ARG A 215 -11.37 1.38 -1.30
N PHE A 216 -10.61 1.07 -2.35
CA PHE A 216 -9.83 2.02 -3.14
C PHE A 216 -10.46 2.33 -4.50
N THR A 217 -11.55 1.65 -4.86
CA THR A 217 -12.25 1.92 -6.13
C THR A 217 -12.88 3.32 -6.09
N ARG A 218 -12.45 4.19 -7.02
CA ARG A 218 -12.96 5.57 -7.15
C ARG A 218 -14.41 5.59 -7.58
N LEU A 219 -15.11 6.67 -7.26
CA LEU A 219 -16.51 6.92 -7.65
C LEU A 219 -17.49 5.82 -7.21
N THR A 220 -17.20 5.16 -6.09
CA THR A 220 -18.10 4.17 -5.48
C THR A 220 -18.42 4.51 -4.04
N ASN A 221 -19.41 3.82 -3.47
CA ASN A 221 -19.73 3.86 -2.04
C ASN A 221 -18.95 2.79 -1.23
N ALA A 222 -17.87 2.24 -1.79
CA ALA A 222 -17.04 1.27 -1.10
C ALA A 222 -15.94 1.96 -0.28
N PHE A 223 -16.06 1.92 1.04
CA PHE A 223 -15.10 2.52 1.96
C PHE A 223 -15.05 1.75 3.29
N SER A 224 -13.99 1.96 4.06
CA SER A 224 -13.88 1.44 5.42
C SER A 224 -14.63 2.34 6.41
N LYS A 225 -15.45 1.76 7.28
CA LYS A 225 -16.12 2.53 8.36
C LYS A 225 -15.16 2.95 9.49
N LYS A 226 -14.06 2.21 9.66
CA LYS A 226 -13.04 2.40 10.69
C LYS A 226 -11.67 2.31 10.02
N VAL A 227 -10.73 3.18 10.40
CA VAL A 227 -9.37 3.19 9.82
C VAL A 227 -8.61 1.90 10.10
N GLN A 228 -8.84 1.26 11.25
CA GLN A 228 -8.24 -0.04 11.58
C GLN A 228 -8.62 -1.14 10.59
N ASN A 229 -9.82 -1.07 10.01
CA ASN A 229 -10.25 -2.00 8.97
C ASN A 229 -9.61 -1.67 7.61
N LEU A 230 -9.25 -0.40 7.36
CA LEU A 230 -8.46 -0.02 6.19
C LEU A 230 -7.04 -0.56 6.35
N GLU A 231 -6.38 -0.29 7.48
CA GLU A 231 -5.04 -0.77 7.84
C GLU A 231 -4.91 -2.28 7.74
N ALA A 232 -5.76 -3.04 8.42
CA ALA A 232 -5.74 -4.51 8.40
C ALA A 232 -5.81 -5.07 6.98
N ALA A 233 -6.49 -4.35 6.11
CA ALA A 233 -6.78 -4.81 4.78
C ALA A 233 -5.79 -4.30 3.74
N VAL A 234 -5.07 -3.21 4.03
CA VAL A 234 -3.82 -2.82 3.35
C VAL A 234 -2.72 -3.83 3.71
N ALA A 235 -2.59 -4.21 4.99
CA ALA A 235 -1.63 -5.21 5.43
C ALA A 235 -1.83 -6.56 4.73
N LEU A 236 -3.07 -7.04 4.66
CA LEU A 236 -3.42 -8.26 3.95
C LEU A 236 -3.13 -8.15 2.45
N HIS A 237 -3.42 -7.01 1.82
CA HIS A 237 -3.15 -6.79 0.40
C HIS A 237 -1.66 -6.89 0.09
N PHE A 238 -0.81 -6.23 0.86
CA PHE A 238 0.63 -6.25 0.62
C PHE A 238 1.28 -7.59 0.95
N MET A 239 0.76 -8.32 1.94
CA MET A 239 1.16 -9.71 2.16
C MET A 239 0.86 -10.58 0.93
N TYR A 240 -0.37 -10.50 0.41
CA TYR A 240 -0.75 -11.25 -0.79
C TYR A 240 0.07 -10.83 -2.02
N TYR A 241 0.22 -9.52 -2.25
CA TYR A 241 0.97 -9.00 -3.39
C TYR A 241 2.43 -9.43 -3.37
N ASN A 242 3.13 -9.26 -2.24
CA ASN A 242 4.55 -9.55 -2.14
C ASN A 242 4.83 -11.07 -2.15
N PHE A 243 4.03 -11.87 -1.44
CA PHE A 243 4.37 -13.27 -1.16
C PHE A 243 3.59 -14.30 -1.98
N CYS A 244 2.36 -13.99 -2.41
CA CYS A 244 1.49 -14.96 -3.07
C CYS A 244 1.36 -14.72 -4.58
N ARG A 245 1.17 -13.47 -4.98
CA ARG A 245 0.86 -13.12 -6.37
C ARG A 245 2.09 -13.25 -7.26
N ILE A 246 1.99 -14.06 -8.31
CA ILE A 246 3.00 -14.10 -9.37
C ILE A 246 2.95 -12.80 -10.16
N HIS A 247 4.08 -12.07 -10.20
CA HIS A 247 4.15 -10.83 -10.96
C HIS A 247 4.36 -11.14 -12.44
N GLN A 248 3.52 -10.57 -13.31
CA GLN A 248 3.48 -10.90 -14.74
C GLN A 248 4.83 -10.78 -15.44
N SER A 249 5.61 -9.73 -15.16
CA SER A 249 6.92 -9.53 -15.79
C SER A 249 8.05 -10.33 -15.13
N LEU A 250 7.92 -10.69 -13.85
CA LEU A 250 8.97 -11.43 -13.13
C LEU A 250 8.80 -12.94 -13.27
N ARG A 251 7.57 -13.40 -13.53
CA ARG A 251 7.17 -14.82 -13.51
C ARG A 251 7.36 -15.53 -12.16
N ILE A 252 7.76 -14.79 -11.14
CA ILE A 252 7.85 -15.18 -9.72
C ILE A 252 7.18 -14.11 -8.85
N THR A 253 7.10 -14.33 -7.54
CA THR A 253 6.58 -13.33 -6.61
C THR A 253 7.62 -12.23 -6.35
N PRO A 254 7.20 -11.00 -6.01
CA PRO A 254 8.13 -9.94 -5.63
C PRO A 254 9.07 -10.32 -4.46
N ALA A 255 8.56 -11.06 -3.47
CA ALA A 255 9.36 -11.55 -2.35
C ALA A 255 10.44 -12.55 -2.79
N MET A 256 10.15 -13.41 -3.78
CA MET A 256 11.16 -14.30 -4.35
C MET A 256 12.23 -13.52 -5.13
N ALA A 257 11.81 -12.56 -5.96
CA ALA A 257 12.75 -11.71 -6.71
C ALA A 257 13.69 -10.91 -5.79
N ALA A 258 13.22 -10.54 -4.60
CA ALA A 258 14.02 -9.87 -3.57
C ALA A 258 14.82 -10.83 -2.66
N GLY A 259 14.75 -12.15 -2.87
CA GLY A 259 15.45 -13.15 -2.05
C GLY A 259 14.87 -13.34 -0.65
N VAL A 260 13.66 -12.81 -0.39
CA VAL A 260 12.99 -12.88 0.92
C VAL A 260 12.25 -14.20 1.11
N ALA A 261 11.73 -14.79 0.02
CA ALA A 261 10.99 -16.05 0.03
C ALA A 261 11.59 -17.04 -0.95
N LYS A 262 11.57 -18.34 -0.61
CA LYS A 262 12.08 -19.42 -1.48
C LYS A 262 11.02 -19.99 -2.44
N ARG A 263 9.74 -19.82 -2.11
CA ARG A 263 8.59 -20.31 -2.90
C ARG A 263 7.44 -19.29 -2.86
N PRO A 264 6.52 -19.30 -3.83
CA PRO A 264 5.27 -18.57 -3.69
C PRO A 264 4.48 -19.11 -2.49
N TRP A 265 3.82 -18.19 -1.78
CA TRP A 265 2.86 -18.52 -0.73
C TRP A 265 1.48 -18.75 -1.33
N SER A 266 0.74 -19.66 -0.71
CA SER A 266 -0.69 -19.81 -0.89
C SER A 266 -1.46 -18.88 0.06
N VAL A 267 -2.74 -18.67 -0.21
CA VAL A 267 -3.62 -17.97 0.75
C VAL A 267 -3.74 -18.76 2.06
N GLU A 268 -3.61 -20.08 1.99
CA GLU A 268 -3.59 -20.93 3.18
C GLU A 268 -2.34 -20.70 4.06
N ASP A 269 -1.16 -20.49 3.45
CA ASP A 269 0.06 -20.09 4.18
C ASP A 269 -0.16 -18.76 4.92
N VAL A 270 -0.82 -17.80 4.28
CA VAL A 270 -1.18 -16.52 4.92
C VAL A 270 -2.09 -16.77 6.12
N VAL A 271 -3.16 -17.57 5.97
CA VAL A 271 -4.05 -17.95 7.08
C VAL A 271 -3.28 -18.64 8.22
N GLY A 272 -2.26 -19.42 7.89
CA GLY A 272 -1.36 -20.09 8.85
C GLY A 272 -0.61 -19.14 9.79
N LEU A 273 -0.43 -17.86 9.43
CA LEU A 273 0.15 -16.85 10.33
C LEU A 273 -0.65 -16.68 11.63
N LEU A 274 -1.95 -16.97 11.61
CA LEU A 274 -2.82 -16.91 12.79
C LEU A 274 -2.60 -18.06 13.78
N GLU A 275 -1.86 -19.09 13.39
CA GLU A 275 -1.57 -20.27 14.21
C GLU A 275 -0.20 -20.12 14.88
N LEU A 276 0.79 -19.58 14.18
CA LEU A 276 2.10 -19.23 14.73
C LEU A 276 2.04 -18.25 15.91
N LYS A 277 1.09 -17.32 15.87
CA LYS A 277 0.91 -16.34 16.96
C LYS A 277 0.44 -16.98 18.27
N ASN A 278 -0.39 -18.02 18.19
CA ASN A 278 -0.92 -18.69 19.37
C ASN A 278 0.15 -19.51 20.10
N LEU A 279 1.21 -19.94 19.39
CA LEU A 279 2.35 -20.67 19.96
C LEU A 279 3.36 -19.77 20.67
N GLN A 280 3.36 -18.46 20.40
CA GLN A 280 4.26 -17.49 21.03
C GLN A 280 3.61 -16.71 22.18
N SER A 281 2.31 -16.93 22.43
CA SER A 281 1.53 -16.26 23.48
C SER A 281 1.08 -17.22 24.60
N ASN A 282 1.52 -18.48 24.54
CA ASN A 282 1.46 -19.49 25.60
C ASN A 282 2.90 -19.78 26.04
#